data_AF-X0RVE5-F1
#
_entry.id   AF-X0RVE5-F1
#
_cell.length_a   1.000
_cell.length_b   1.000
_cell.length_c   1.000
_cell.angle_alpha   90.00
_cell.angle_beta   90.00
_cell.angle_gamma   90.00
#
_symmetry.space_group_name_H-M   'P 1'
#
loop_
_entity.id
_entity.type
_entity.pdbx_description
1 polymer ?
#
loop_
_entity_poly.entity_id
_entity_poly.type
_entity_poly.pdbx_seq_one_letter_code
_entity_poly.pdbx_strand_id
1 'polypeptide(L)' 'MCDTIVALGSATEEDFTLFGKNSNREPDETQNILIVPRKKHDLSETVQCTYLTIPQVPETARV' A
#
# COMPACT_ATOMS: atom_id res chain seq x y z
N MET A 1 -8.65 13.56 -6.98
CA MET A 1 -9.57 13.19 -5.88
C MET A 1 -9.73 11.69 -5.94
N CYS A 2 -9.20 10.95 -4.97
CA CYS A 2 -9.35 9.49 -4.93
C CYS A 2 -10.61 9.14 -4.14
N ASP A 3 -11.23 8.04 -4.53
CA ASP A 3 -12.35 7.39 -3.90
C ASP A 3 -11.86 6.18 -3.07
N THR A 4 -12.65 5.83 -2.06
CA THR A 4 -12.41 4.65 -1.24
C THR A 4 -13.74 3.98 -0.99
N ILE A 5 -13.76 2.65 -1.08
CA ILE A 5 -14.93 1.83 -0.82
C ILE A 5 -14.57 0.69 0.13
N VAL A 6 -15.51 0.37 1.00
CA VAL A 6 -15.45 -0.80 1.88
C VAL A 6 -16.77 -1.54 1.74
N ALA A 7 -16.70 -2.84 1.49
CA ALA A 7 -17.82 -3.74 1.64
C ALA A 7 -17.46 -4.74 2.74
N LEU A 8 -18.19 -4.69 3.85
CA LEU A 8 -18.03 -5.67 4.93
C LEU A 8 -18.56 -7.03 4.45
N GLY A 9 -18.09 -8.13 5.07
CA GLY A 9 -18.50 -9.48 4.68
C GLY A 9 -20.02 -9.65 4.55
N SER A 10 -20.77 -9.08 5.50
CA SER A 10 -22.24 -9.07 5.50
C SER A 10 -22.91 -8.40 4.29
N ALA A 11 -22.14 -7.67 3.48
CA ALA A 11 -22.58 -6.97 2.28
C ALA A 11 -22.00 -7.58 0.98
N THR A 12 -21.30 -8.73 1.07
CA THR A 12 -20.68 -9.41 -0.07
C THR A 12 -21.21 -10.84 -0.20
N GLU A 13 -21.24 -11.38 -1.42
CA GLU A 13 -21.80 -12.71 -1.71
C GLU A 13 -21.02 -13.85 -1.02
N GLU A 14 -19.72 -13.68 -0.83
CA GLU A 14 -18.80 -14.70 -0.30
C GLU A 14 -18.30 -14.38 1.12
N ASP A 15 -18.99 -13.52 1.86
CA ASP A 15 -18.65 -13.08 3.23
C ASP A 15 -17.23 -12.47 3.42
N PHE A 16 -16.55 -12.12 2.32
CA PHE A 16 -15.24 -11.46 2.37
C PHE A 16 -15.39 -9.96 2.64
N THR A 17 -14.55 -9.43 3.53
CA THR A 17 -14.41 -7.98 3.62
C THR A 17 -13.53 -7.47 2.48
N LEU A 18 -14.09 -6.62 1.62
CA LEU A 18 -13.41 -6.02 0.48
C LEU A 18 -13.07 -4.56 0.78
N PHE A 19 -11.82 -4.19 0.51
CA PHE A 19 -11.34 -2.81 0.55
C PHE A 19 -10.88 -2.42 -0.84
N GLY A 20 -11.42 -1.33 -1.37
CA GLY A 20 -11.07 -0.79 -2.68
C GLY A 20 -10.63 0.66 -2.57
N LYS A 21 -9.56 1.00 -3.27
CA LYS A 21 -9.09 2.38 -3.43
C LYS A 21 -8.60 2.59 -4.85
N ASN A 22 -9.12 3.58 -5.55
CA ASN A 22 -8.51 4.01 -6.81
C ASN A 22 -7.30 4.91 -6.55
N SER A 23 -6.36 4.89 -7.48
CA SER A 23 -5.24 5.82 -7.54
C SER A 23 -5.48 6.75 -8.71
N ASN A 24 -5.76 8.03 -8.44
CA ASN A 24 -5.76 9.04 -9.50
C ASN A 24 -4.33 9.24 -9.94
N ARG A 25 -4.10 9.08 -11.24
CA ARG A 25 -2.78 9.17 -11.86
C ARG A 25 -2.87 10.06 -13.08
N GLU A 26 -1.73 10.58 -13.49
CA GLU A 26 -1.65 11.27 -14.77
C GLU A 26 -1.95 10.28 -15.91
N PRO A 27 -2.46 10.78 -17.06
CA PRO A 27 -2.62 9.93 -18.25
C PRO A 27 -1.34 9.16 -18.57
N ASP A 28 -1.50 7.89 -18.93
CA ASP A 28 -0.42 6.97 -19.32
C ASP A 28 0.60 6.59 -18.22
N GLU A 29 0.34 6.91 -16.95
CA GLU A 29 1.21 6.52 -15.85
C GLU A 29 1.10 5.01 -15.51
N THR A 30 2.11 4.23 -15.89
CA THR A 30 2.13 2.75 -15.74
C THR A 30 2.06 2.28 -14.29
N GLN A 31 1.15 1.35 -13.99
CA GLN A 31 1.01 0.70 -12.67
C GLN A 31 1.74 -0.66 -12.67
N ASN A 32 3.03 -0.64 -12.33
CA ASN A 32 3.81 -1.88 -12.22
C ASN A 32 3.42 -2.67 -10.98
N ILE A 33 3.26 -3.98 -11.13
CA ILE A 33 3.14 -4.90 -10.00
C ILE A 33 4.55 -5.21 -9.50
N LEU A 34 4.81 -4.90 -8.24
CA LEU A 34 6.08 -5.19 -7.55
C LEU A 34 5.80 -6.10 -6.37
N ILE A 35 6.63 -7.13 -6.20
CA ILE A 35 6.68 -7.91 -4.96
C ILE A 35 7.88 -7.41 -4.16
N VAL A 36 7.61 -6.83 -3.00
CA VAL A 36 8.63 -6.35 -2.06
C VAL A 36 8.82 -7.41 -0.98
N PRO A 37 10.02 -7.98 -0.80
CA PRO A 37 10.24 -9.01 0.21
C PRO A 37 10.16 -8.42 1.62
N ARG A 38 9.76 -9.27 2.59
CA ARG A 38 9.89 -8.97 4.03
C ARG A 38 11.35 -8.61 4.32
N LYS A 39 11.60 -7.52 5.05
CA LYS A 39 12.96 -7.08 5.38
C LYS A 39 13.04 -6.58 6.82
N LYS A 40 14.15 -6.87 7.49
CA LYS A 40 14.56 -6.24 8.75
C LYS A 40 15.53 -5.09 8.47
N HIS A 41 15.44 -4.03 9.26
CA HIS A 41 16.18 -2.79 9.09
C HIS A 41 16.86 -2.40 10.41
N ASP A 42 18.00 -1.73 10.31
CA ASP A 42 18.66 -1.13 11.46
C ASP A 42 17.85 0.08 11.96
N LEU A 43 17.89 0.33 13.28
CA LEU A 43 17.11 1.40 13.92
C LEU A 43 17.48 2.82 13.48
N SER A 44 18.66 2.99 12.86
CA SER A 44 19.10 4.26 12.30
C SER A 44 18.80 4.40 10.80
N GLU A 45 18.25 3.37 10.15
CA GLU A 45 17.87 3.46 8.74
C GLU A 45 16.72 4.45 8.54
N THR A 46 16.66 5.01 7.35
CA THR A 46 15.58 5.88 6.89
C THR A 46 15.01 5.35 5.58
N VAL A 47 13.78 5.73 5.25
CA VAL A 47 13.14 5.44 3.96
C VAL A 47 12.82 6.74 3.24
N GLN A 48 13.23 6.80 1.98
CA GLN A 48 12.87 7.89 1.08
C GLN A 48 11.48 7.62 0.48
N CYS A 49 10.52 8.47 0.80
CA CYS A 49 9.24 8.57 0.12
C CYS A 49 9.33 9.58 -1.04
N THR A 50 8.23 9.81 -1.75
CA THR A 50 8.21 10.70 -2.92
C THR A 50 8.73 12.11 -2.61
N TYR A 51 8.39 12.68 -1.45
CA TYR A 51 8.71 14.09 -1.12
C TYR A 51 9.42 14.28 0.22
N LEU A 52 9.66 13.21 0.96
CA LEU A 52 10.19 13.28 2.32
C LEU A 52 10.95 12.01 2.68
N THR A 53 11.86 12.14 3.63
CA THR A 53 12.59 11.03 4.23
C THR A 53 12.09 10.86 5.67
N ILE A 54 11.76 9.64 6.08
CA ILE A 54 11.34 9.32 7.46
C ILE A 54 12.17 8.18 8.05
N PRO A 55 12.23 8.04 9.38
CA PRO A 55 12.81 6.87 10.02
C PRO A 55 12.18 5.58 9.51
N GLN A 56 13.00 4.55 9.30
CA GLN A 56 12.55 3.23 8.87
C GLN A 56 12.01 2.44 10.06
N VAL A 57 11.02 1.57 9.82
CA VAL A 57 10.53 0.63 10.82
C VAL A 57 11.48 -0.57 10.95
N PRO A 58 11.59 -1.22 12.13
CA PRO A 58 12.53 -2.33 12.32
C PRO A 58 12.30 -3.52 11.38
N GLU A 59 11.06 -3.73 10.94
CA GLU A 59 10.69 -4.83 10.05
C GLU A 59 9.47 -4.48 9.18
N THR A 60 9.54 -4.81 7.89
CA THR A 60 8.46 -4.68 6.93
C THR A 60 7.93 -6.06 6.54
N ALA A 61 6.62 -6.17 6.30
CA ALA A 61 6.02 -7.40 5.76
C ALA A 61 6.32 -7.56 4.26
N ARG A 62 6.14 -8.77 3.71
CA ARG A 62 6.12 -8.95 2.25
C ARG A 62 4.84 -8.31 1.71
N VAL A 63 4.97 -7.48 0.67
CA VAL A 63 3.86 -6.81 -0.01
C VAL A 63 3.91 -7.09 -1.50
#